data_AF-A0A933GYA1-F1
#
_entry.id   AF-A0A933GYA1-F1
#
_cell.length_a   1.000
_cell.length_b   1.000
_cell.length_c   1.000
_cell.angle_alpha   90.00
_cell.angle_beta   90.00
_cell.angle_gamma   90.00
#
_symmetry.space_group_name_H-M   'P 1'
#
loop_
_entity.id
_entity.type
_entity.pdbx_description
1 polymer ?
#
loop_
_entity_poly.entity_id
_entity_poly.type
_entity_poly.pdbx_seq_one_letter_code
_entity_poly.pdbx_strand_id
1 'polypeptide(L)'
;MDTQPFDSYIGPFSTDWSRIQGRDFEYLVRRFWRPVRRFLADRLPSTQDAEDATQDLFLAFFERNLLARADAAKGSFRSFLFHVARQFLIDRYRANAAAKRGADRTVPLGPDTEQIESDNAGPFEELEREWYLSLLETARAKLKARFALLGKPEVYRAFQLFYFGDGTAKNPSYEEICKRLALMPGQVKNHIFRTKHLFLEEVRAAIGEYARTPEELEEELAELRRFLEHHRLHGLPPPGVLTVQPVVEEE
;
A
#
# COMPACT_ATOMS: atom_id res chain seq x y z
N MET A 1 23.32 13.65 -30.72
CA MET A 1 22.83 12.71 -29.69
C MET A 1 21.33 12.64 -29.86
N ASP A 2 20.83 11.51 -30.36
CA ASP A 2 19.47 11.35 -30.86
C ASP A 2 18.41 11.62 -29.78
N THR A 3 17.76 12.78 -29.88
CA THR A 3 16.51 13.07 -29.17
C THR A 3 15.36 12.37 -29.88
N GLN A 4 15.25 11.05 -29.70
CA GLN A 4 14.00 10.39 -30.07
C GLN A 4 12.87 10.97 -29.22
N PRO A 5 11.74 11.37 -29.83
CA PRO A 5 10.59 11.89 -29.10
C PRO A 5 10.10 10.83 -28.11
N PHE A 6 10.01 11.23 -26.84
CA PHE A 6 9.66 10.36 -25.72
C PHE A 6 8.31 9.64 -25.91
N ASP A 7 7.42 10.18 -26.75
CA ASP A 7 6.11 9.63 -27.08
C ASP A 7 6.16 8.26 -27.78
N SER A 8 7.30 7.88 -28.37
CA SER A 8 7.47 6.56 -29.03
C SER A 8 7.63 5.38 -28.05
N TYR A 9 7.80 5.65 -26.75
CA TYR A 9 8.09 4.62 -25.73
C TYR A 9 6.88 4.20 -24.90
N ILE A 10 5.72 4.82 -25.14
CA ILE A 10 4.53 4.65 -24.31
C ILE A 10 3.39 4.14 -25.18
N GLY A 11 3.12 2.83 -25.08
CA GLY A 11 1.86 2.26 -25.57
C GLY A 11 0.65 2.89 -24.87
N PRO A 12 -0.56 2.79 -25.45
CA PRO A 12 -1.73 3.51 -25.00
C PRO A 12 -1.98 3.32 -23.50
N PHE A 13 -2.27 4.44 -22.82
CA PHE A 13 -2.70 4.56 -21.43
C PHE A 13 -4.08 3.89 -21.26
N SER A 14 -4.14 2.57 -21.40
CA SER A 14 -5.38 1.82 -21.33
C SER A 14 -5.62 1.40 -19.89
N THR A 15 -6.49 2.16 -19.23
CA THR A 15 -7.17 1.77 -18.00
C THR A 15 -8.15 0.65 -18.35
N ASP A 16 -7.61 -0.56 -18.52
CA ASP A 16 -8.40 -1.73 -18.88
C ASP A 16 -9.07 -2.31 -17.61
N TRP A 17 -10.19 -1.68 -17.24
CA TRP A 17 -11.06 -2.06 -16.13
C TRP A 17 -11.66 -3.48 -16.31
N SER A 18 -11.57 -4.06 -17.51
CA SER A 18 -12.15 -5.38 -17.83
C SER A 18 -11.45 -6.56 -17.14
N ARG A 19 -10.29 -6.33 -16.51
CA ARG A 19 -9.53 -7.38 -15.78
C ARG A 19 -10.07 -7.69 -14.39
N ILE A 20 -11.05 -6.93 -13.90
CA ILE A 20 -11.60 -7.04 -12.53
C ILE A 20 -12.87 -7.89 -12.54
N GLN A 21 -12.84 -9.06 -13.15
CA GLN A 21 -13.85 -10.10 -12.89
C GLN A 21 -13.21 -11.49 -12.91
N GLY A 22 -13.20 -12.15 -11.75
CA GLY A 22 -12.98 -13.61 -11.65
C GLY A 22 -11.82 -14.13 -10.80
N ARG A 23 -11.26 -13.38 -9.83
CA ARG A 23 -10.23 -13.92 -8.90
C ARG A 23 -10.50 -13.50 -7.46
N ASP A 24 -11.38 -14.21 -6.77
CA ASP A 24 -11.84 -13.75 -5.44
C ASP A 24 -10.86 -14.07 -4.30
N PHE A 25 -10.44 -15.33 -4.10
CA PHE A 25 -9.70 -15.66 -2.87
C PHE A 25 -8.17 -15.71 -3.01
N GLU A 26 -7.64 -16.41 -4.01
CA GLU A 26 -6.18 -16.52 -4.24
C GLU A 26 -5.55 -15.14 -4.42
N TYR A 27 -6.26 -14.25 -5.11
CA TYR A 27 -5.85 -12.87 -5.32
C TYR A 27 -5.74 -12.10 -3.99
N LEU A 28 -6.76 -12.22 -3.13
CA LEU A 28 -6.76 -11.60 -1.81
C LEU A 28 -5.61 -12.12 -0.96
N VAL A 29 -5.36 -13.42 -0.94
CA VAL A 29 -4.22 -13.99 -0.22
C VAL A 29 -2.92 -13.38 -0.74
N ARG A 30 -2.66 -13.40 -2.05
CA ARG A 30 -1.41 -12.86 -2.61
C ARG A 30 -1.21 -11.38 -2.31
N ARG A 31 -2.28 -10.59 -2.27
CA ARG A 31 -2.23 -9.14 -2.06
C ARG A 31 -2.12 -8.76 -0.59
N PHE A 32 -2.92 -9.40 0.25
CA PHE A 32 -3.10 -9.02 1.64
C PHE A 32 -2.26 -9.85 2.62
N TRP A 33 -1.61 -10.94 2.18
CA TRP A 33 -0.75 -11.76 3.03
C TRP A 33 0.35 -10.96 3.70
N ARG A 34 1.17 -10.21 2.93
CA ARG A 34 2.32 -9.48 3.49
C ARG A 34 1.89 -8.40 4.49
N PRO A 35 0.89 -7.54 4.20
CA PRO A 35 0.39 -6.55 5.16
C PRO A 35 -0.19 -7.18 6.43
N VAL A 36 -1.03 -8.21 6.30
CA VAL A 36 -1.61 -8.92 7.45
C VAL A 36 -0.54 -9.61 8.28
N ARG A 37 0.39 -10.33 7.64
CA ARG A 37 1.51 -10.98 8.34
C ARG A 37 2.37 -10.00 9.10
N ARG A 38 2.68 -8.85 8.50
CA ARG A 38 3.48 -7.81 9.17
C ARG A 38 2.76 -7.26 10.39
N PHE A 39 1.47 -6.96 10.25
CA PHE A 39 0.63 -6.53 11.37
C PHE A 39 0.60 -7.54 12.52
N LEU A 40 0.50 -8.82 12.19
CA LEU A 40 0.50 -9.91 13.17
C LEU A 40 1.90 -10.15 13.77
N ALA A 41 2.97 -9.95 13.01
CA ALA A 41 4.35 -10.16 13.47
C ALA A 41 4.74 -9.22 14.60
N ASP A 42 4.27 -7.98 14.60
CA ASP A 42 4.52 -7.03 15.70
C ASP A 42 3.77 -7.40 16.99
N ARG A 43 2.82 -8.34 16.91
CA ARG A 43 1.89 -8.71 17.98
C ARG A 43 1.94 -10.18 18.33
N LEU A 44 2.93 -10.92 17.83
CA LEU A 44 3.10 -12.34 18.10
C LEU A 44 4.56 -12.64 18.44
N PRO A 45 4.82 -13.64 19.29
CA PRO A 45 6.15 -13.84 19.88
C PRO A 45 7.20 -14.34 18.88
N SER A 46 6.80 -14.84 17.71
CA SER A 46 7.72 -15.31 16.68
C SER A 46 7.22 -15.04 15.27
N THR A 47 8.16 -15.05 14.32
CA THR A 47 7.85 -14.98 12.88
C THR A 47 7.00 -16.15 12.43
N GLN A 48 7.21 -17.34 13.00
CA GLN A 48 6.43 -18.53 12.69
C GLN A 48 4.99 -18.38 13.19
N ASP A 49 4.78 -17.89 14.41
CA ASP A 49 3.43 -17.60 14.93
C ASP A 49 2.69 -16.61 14.04
N ALA A 50 3.39 -15.61 13.49
CA ALA A 50 2.81 -14.64 12.58
C ALA A 50 2.41 -15.26 11.23
N GLU A 51 3.21 -16.18 10.71
CA GLU A 51 2.88 -16.92 9.48
C GLU A 51 1.68 -17.84 9.69
N ASP A 52 1.68 -18.62 10.77
CA ASP A 52 0.58 -19.51 11.13
C ASP A 52 -0.72 -18.72 11.35
N ALA A 53 -0.66 -17.62 12.11
CA ALA A 53 -1.84 -16.77 12.35
C ALA A 53 -2.34 -16.08 11.08
N THR A 54 -1.44 -15.72 10.14
CA THR A 54 -1.84 -15.19 8.84
C THR A 54 -2.57 -16.26 8.02
N GLN A 55 -2.03 -17.48 8.02
CA GLN A 55 -2.63 -18.62 7.33
C GLN A 55 -4.03 -18.91 7.87
N ASP A 56 -4.16 -19.05 9.19
CA ASP A 56 -5.42 -19.34 9.85
C ASP A 56 -6.46 -18.24 9.60
N LEU A 57 -6.05 -16.97 9.56
CA LEU A 57 -6.95 -15.87 9.22
C LEU A 57 -7.52 -16.05 7.81
N PHE A 58 -6.67 -16.26 6.80
CA PHE A 58 -7.13 -16.42 5.42
C PHE A 58 -7.96 -17.70 5.24
N LEU A 59 -7.61 -18.79 5.92
CA LEU A 59 -8.44 -20.00 5.97
C LEU A 59 -9.83 -19.70 6.56
N ALA A 60 -9.89 -18.99 7.69
CA ALA A 60 -11.17 -18.57 8.28
C ALA A 60 -11.98 -17.65 7.34
N PHE A 61 -11.31 -16.79 6.57
CA PHE A 61 -11.93 -15.95 5.53
C PHE A 61 -12.62 -16.79 4.46
N PHE A 62 -11.94 -17.85 4.01
CA PHE A 62 -12.46 -18.78 3.02
C PHE A 62 -13.60 -19.63 3.58
N GLU A 63 -13.37 -20.32 4.70
CA GLU A 63 -14.31 -21.25 5.30
C GLU A 63 -15.62 -20.58 5.73
N ARG A 64 -15.53 -19.36 6.28
CA ARG A 64 -16.70 -18.61 6.75
C ARG A 64 -17.35 -17.74 5.66
N ASN A 65 -16.84 -17.84 4.43
CA ASN A 65 -17.28 -17.05 3.27
C ASN A 65 -17.39 -15.55 3.60
N LEU A 66 -16.36 -15.01 4.27
CA LEU A 66 -16.40 -13.63 4.76
C LEU A 66 -16.39 -12.61 3.61
N LEU A 67 -15.93 -13.01 2.43
CA LEU A 67 -15.98 -12.18 1.22
C LEU A 67 -17.41 -11.86 0.81
N ALA A 68 -18.31 -12.84 0.89
CA ALA A 68 -19.73 -12.61 0.61
C ALA A 68 -20.44 -11.72 1.65
N ARG A 69 -19.80 -11.50 2.81
CA ARG A 69 -20.31 -10.62 3.89
C ARG A 69 -19.74 -9.21 3.83
N ALA A 70 -18.72 -8.97 3.00
CA ALA A 70 -18.19 -7.63 2.81
C ALA A 70 -19.27 -6.78 2.13
N ASP A 71 -19.64 -5.67 2.75
CA ASP A 71 -20.72 -4.79 2.29
C ASP A 71 -20.15 -3.40 2.07
N ALA A 72 -20.24 -2.93 0.82
CA ALA A 72 -19.71 -1.63 0.38
C ALA A 72 -20.31 -0.49 1.19
N ALA A 73 -21.59 -0.64 1.58
CA ALA A 73 -22.32 0.37 2.34
C ALA A 73 -21.82 0.50 3.79
N LYS A 74 -21.04 -0.47 4.30
CA LYS A 74 -20.51 -0.49 5.67
C LYS A 74 -19.08 0.03 5.78
N GLY A 75 -18.49 0.44 4.65
CA GLY A 75 -17.12 0.94 4.56
C GLY A 75 -16.25 0.06 3.66
N SER A 76 -14.97 0.43 3.57
CA SER A 76 -14.08 -0.19 2.60
C SER A 76 -13.73 -1.64 2.92
N PHE A 77 -13.45 -2.43 1.86
CA PHE A 77 -13.03 -3.82 2.01
C PHE A 77 -11.77 -3.95 2.88
N ARG A 78 -10.85 -2.99 2.77
CA ARG A 78 -9.64 -2.89 3.58
C ARG A 78 -9.98 -2.78 5.08
N SER A 79 -10.89 -1.87 5.43
CA SER A 79 -11.35 -1.68 6.81
C SER A 79 -12.03 -2.93 7.36
N PHE A 80 -12.86 -3.58 6.54
CA PHE A 80 -13.47 -4.87 6.88
C PHE A 80 -12.43 -5.96 7.13
N LEU A 81 -11.44 -6.12 6.24
CA LEU A 81 -10.37 -7.11 6.40
C LEU A 81 -9.59 -6.92 7.70
N PHE A 82 -9.25 -5.67 8.02
CA PHE A 82 -8.52 -5.32 9.22
C PHE A 82 -9.35 -5.48 10.49
N HIS A 83 -10.64 -5.20 10.44
CA HIS A 83 -11.56 -5.53 11.52
C HIS A 83 -11.57 -7.03 11.82
N VAL A 84 -11.66 -7.88 10.78
CA VAL A 84 -11.62 -9.33 10.95
C VAL A 84 -10.26 -9.80 11.49
N ALA A 85 -9.15 -9.26 10.98
CA ALA A 85 -7.81 -9.58 11.48
C ALA A 85 -7.64 -9.27 12.98
N ARG A 86 -8.17 -8.12 13.43
CA ARG A 86 -8.18 -7.75 14.85
C ARG A 86 -9.02 -8.72 15.68
N GLN A 87 -10.25 -9.02 15.24
CA GLN A 87 -11.12 -9.93 15.98
C GLN A 87 -10.49 -11.33 16.10
N PHE A 88 -9.84 -11.80 15.04
CA PHE A 88 -9.11 -13.07 15.04
C PHE A 88 -7.98 -13.09 16.08
N LEU A 89 -7.22 -12.00 16.19
CA LEU A 89 -6.16 -11.87 17.20
C LEU A 89 -6.74 -11.90 18.64
N ILE A 90 -7.84 -11.16 18.88
CA ILE A 90 -8.53 -11.16 20.18
C ILE A 90 -9.00 -12.57 20.55
N ASP A 91 -9.61 -13.29 19.60
CA ASP A 91 -10.09 -14.66 19.83
C ASP A 91 -8.92 -15.62 20.14
N ARG A 92 -7.79 -15.48 19.44
CA ARG A 92 -6.57 -16.28 19.68
C ARG A 92 -5.99 -16.01 21.08
N TYR A 93 -5.92 -14.76 21.51
CA TYR A 93 -5.47 -14.41 22.85
C TYR A 93 -6.38 -14.99 23.94
N ARG A 94 -7.70 -14.87 23.77
CA ARG A 94 -8.69 -15.45 24.69
C ARG A 94 -8.54 -16.97 24.79
N ALA A 95 -8.37 -17.66 23.65
CA ALA A 95 -8.17 -19.11 23.63
C ALA A 95 -6.88 -19.54 24.34
N ASN A 96 -5.77 -18.83 24.11
CA ASN A 96 -4.50 -19.09 24.79
C ASN A 96 -4.58 -18.84 26.30
N ALA A 97 -5.28 -17.78 26.73
CA ALA A 97 -5.49 -17.48 28.15
C ALA A 97 -6.41 -18.52 28.83
N ALA A 98 -7.39 -19.08 28.13
CA ALA A 98 -8.24 -20.15 28.64
C ALA A 98 -7.48 -21.49 28.76
N ALA A 99 -6.68 -21.84 27.75
CA ALA A 99 -5.84 -23.04 27.77
C ALA A 99 -4.81 -23.01 28.92
N LYS A 100 -4.22 -21.83 29.19
CA LYS A 100 -3.30 -21.64 30.32
C LYS A 100 -3.99 -21.69 31.69
N ARG A 101 -5.27 -21.34 31.79
CA ARG A 101 -6.06 -21.50 33.03
C ARG A 101 -6.48 -22.94 33.30
N GLY A 102 -6.58 -23.78 32.26
CA GLY A 102 -6.83 -25.22 32.38
C GLY A 102 -5.59 -26.06 32.69
N ALA A 103 -4.38 -25.50 32.54
CA ALA A 103 -3.12 -26.15 32.84
C ALA A 103 -2.42 -25.40 33.97
N ASP A 104 -2.51 -25.93 35.18
CA ASP A 104 -1.87 -25.40 36.41
C ASP A 104 -0.36 -25.14 36.21
N ARG A 105 0.00 -23.93 35.76
CA ARG A 105 1.36 -23.42 35.67
C ARG A 105 1.35 -21.90 35.47
N THR A 106 1.87 -21.20 36.47
CA THR A 106 2.27 -19.78 36.42
C THR A 106 3.36 -19.59 35.38
N VAL A 107 2.97 -19.18 34.17
CA VAL A 107 3.88 -18.69 33.12
C VAL A 107 3.66 -17.18 32.98
N PRO A 108 4.71 -16.36 32.76
CA PRO A 108 4.59 -14.90 32.73
C PRO A 108 3.51 -14.46 31.73
N LEU A 109 2.66 -13.54 32.19
CA LEU A 109 1.59 -12.92 31.43
C LEU A 109 2.19 -12.31 30.16
N GLY A 110 1.80 -12.85 28.99
CA GLY A 110 1.86 -12.10 27.74
C GLY A 110 0.82 -10.97 27.80
N PRO A 111 0.86 -9.98 26.89
CA PRO A 111 0.08 -8.75 27.01
C PRO A 111 -1.39 -9.08 27.32
N ASP A 112 -1.88 -8.49 28.41
CA ASP A 112 -3.20 -8.77 28.95
C ASP A 112 -4.26 -8.43 27.91
N THR A 113 -5.22 -9.33 27.72
CA THR A 113 -6.35 -9.19 26.77
C THR A 113 -7.10 -7.85 26.94
N GLU A 114 -7.06 -7.26 28.13
CA GLU A 114 -7.64 -5.95 28.45
C GLU A 114 -6.90 -4.79 27.76
N GLN A 115 -5.59 -4.91 27.53
CA GLN A 115 -4.77 -3.89 26.86
C GLN A 115 -5.04 -3.79 25.34
N ILE A 116 -5.54 -4.87 24.73
CA ILE A 116 -5.89 -4.91 23.30
C ILE A 116 -7.31 -4.34 23.05
N GLU A 117 -8.18 -4.43 24.05
CA GLU A 117 -9.54 -3.90 24.01
C GLU A 117 -9.60 -2.40 24.37
N SER A 118 -8.72 -1.90 25.24
CA SER A 118 -8.69 -0.46 25.62
C SER A 118 -8.08 0.45 24.56
N ASP A 119 -7.39 -0.11 23.57
CA ASP A 119 -6.75 0.63 22.49
C ASP A 119 -7.75 0.85 21.33
N ASN A 120 -8.75 1.72 21.57
CA ASN A 120 -9.78 2.05 20.57
C ASN A 120 -9.34 3.14 19.57
N ALA A 121 -8.08 3.59 19.63
CA ALA A 121 -7.45 4.45 18.64
C ALA A 121 -6.10 3.90 18.13
N GLY A 122 -5.34 3.14 18.94
CA GLY A 122 -3.95 2.75 18.66
C GLY A 122 -3.69 1.29 18.25
N PRO A 123 -4.51 0.62 17.43
CA PRO A 123 -3.97 -0.42 16.51
C PRO A 123 -4.58 -0.33 15.10
N PHE A 124 -5.71 0.37 14.99
CA PHE A 124 -6.41 0.85 13.78
C PHE A 124 -5.42 1.43 12.76
N GLU A 125 -4.97 2.61 13.15
CA GLU A 125 -4.17 3.53 12.36
C GLU A 125 -2.79 2.94 12.01
N GLU A 126 -2.20 2.13 12.89
CA GLU A 126 -0.93 1.46 12.61
C GLU A 126 -1.04 0.41 11.51
N LEU A 127 -2.16 -0.33 11.49
CA LEU A 127 -2.46 -1.29 10.45
C LEU A 127 -2.74 -0.61 9.11
N GLU A 128 -3.52 0.47 9.13
CA GLU A 128 -3.73 1.31 7.95
C GLU A 128 -2.42 1.91 7.42
N ARG A 129 -1.52 2.31 8.33
CA ARG A 129 -0.20 2.83 7.99
C ARG A 129 0.65 1.80 7.25
N GLU A 130 0.82 0.60 7.82
CA GLU A 130 1.60 -0.46 7.17
C GLU A 130 0.98 -0.90 5.83
N TRP A 131 -0.34 -0.86 5.73
CA TRP A 131 -1.05 -1.12 4.48
C TRP A 131 -0.70 -0.11 3.40
N TYR A 132 -0.91 1.18 3.64
CA TYR A 132 -0.65 2.22 2.65
C TYR A 132 0.83 2.26 2.27
N LEU A 133 1.74 2.02 3.23
CA LEU A 133 3.17 1.88 2.96
C LEU A 133 3.45 0.71 2.00
N SER A 134 2.89 -0.48 2.26
CA SER A 134 3.06 -1.65 1.38
C SER A 134 2.45 -1.42 0.00
N LEU A 135 1.30 -0.76 -0.07
CA LEU A 135 0.63 -0.41 -1.32
C LEU A 135 1.49 0.50 -2.18
N LEU A 136 2.00 1.60 -1.60
CA LEU A 136 2.88 2.56 -2.27
C LEU A 136 4.22 1.93 -2.67
N GLU A 137 4.80 1.09 -1.80
CA GLU A 137 6.04 0.35 -2.10
C GLU A 137 5.84 -0.58 -3.31
N THR A 138 4.72 -1.29 -3.35
CA THR A 138 4.39 -2.20 -4.46
C THR A 138 4.22 -1.44 -5.77
N ALA A 139 3.44 -0.35 -5.76
CA ALA A 139 3.24 0.49 -6.94
C ALA A 139 4.57 1.07 -7.46
N ARG A 140 5.43 1.53 -6.54
CA ARG A 140 6.77 2.02 -6.86
C ARG A 140 7.67 0.94 -7.46
N ALA A 141 7.63 -0.27 -6.91
CA ALA A 141 8.42 -1.40 -7.41
C ALA A 141 7.99 -1.82 -8.83
N LYS A 142 6.67 -1.89 -9.10
CA LYS A 142 6.12 -2.14 -10.44
C LYS A 142 6.60 -1.08 -11.44
N LEU A 143 6.49 0.20 -11.06
CA LEU A 143 6.92 1.32 -11.91
C LEU A 143 8.43 1.28 -12.20
N LYS A 144 9.25 1.01 -11.18
CA LYS A 144 10.70 0.84 -11.34
C LYS A 144 11.04 -0.28 -12.31
N ALA A 145 10.40 -1.44 -12.17
CA ALA A 145 10.62 -2.58 -13.05
C ALA A 145 10.23 -2.27 -14.50
N ARG A 146 9.11 -1.55 -14.70
CA ARG A 146 8.65 -1.11 -16.02
C ARG A 146 9.69 -0.23 -16.73
N PHE A 147 10.25 0.77 -16.05
CA PHE A 147 11.28 1.64 -16.65
C PHE A 147 12.62 0.93 -16.85
N ALA A 148 12.96 -0.04 -16.00
CA ALA A 148 14.14 -0.88 -16.21
C ALA A 148 14.01 -1.73 -17.49
N LEU A 149 12.83 -2.32 -17.75
CA LEU A 149 12.57 -3.09 -18.97
C LEU A 149 12.58 -2.23 -20.24
N LEU A 150 12.14 -0.97 -20.13
CA LEU A 150 12.20 0.00 -21.24
C LEU A 150 13.61 0.56 -21.49
N GLY A 151 14.62 0.16 -20.70
CA GLY A 151 15.99 0.66 -20.82
C GLY A 151 16.15 2.13 -20.42
N LYS A 152 15.21 2.67 -19.63
CA LYS A 152 15.16 4.09 -19.22
C LYS A 152 15.13 4.28 -17.70
N PRO A 153 16.08 3.72 -16.94
CA PRO A 153 16.11 3.85 -15.49
C PRO A 153 16.25 5.30 -15.01
N GLU A 154 16.82 6.19 -15.81
CA GLU A 154 17.01 7.62 -15.52
C GLU A 154 15.69 8.39 -15.37
N VAL A 155 14.65 7.99 -16.12
CA VAL A 155 13.31 8.59 -16.05
C VAL A 155 12.68 8.32 -14.69
N TYR A 156 12.69 7.05 -14.26
CA TYR A 156 12.25 6.67 -12.93
C TYR A 156 13.12 7.30 -11.84
N ARG A 157 14.45 7.41 -12.06
CA ARG A 157 15.37 7.99 -11.09
C ARG A 157 15.07 9.47 -10.83
N ALA A 158 14.73 10.25 -11.85
CA ALA A 158 14.31 11.64 -11.69
C ALA A 158 13.07 11.76 -10.80
N PHE A 159 12.05 10.93 -11.06
CA PHE A 159 10.84 10.85 -10.25
C PHE A 159 11.11 10.41 -8.80
N GLN A 160 11.94 9.38 -8.61
CA GLN A 160 12.32 8.89 -7.29
C GLN A 160 13.01 9.99 -6.47
N LEU A 161 14.00 10.66 -7.05
CA LEU A 161 14.74 11.72 -6.36
C LEU A 161 13.82 12.87 -5.97
N PHE A 162 12.89 13.27 -6.85
CA PHE A 162 12.00 14.39 -6.58
C PHE A 162 10.97 14.10 -5.47
N TYR A 163 10.30 12.94 -5.53
CA TYR A 163 9.19 12.64 -4.61
C TYR A 163 9.58 11.83 -3.38
N PHE A 164 10.56 10.93 -3.49
CA PHE A 164 10.96 10.00 -2.43
C PHE A 164 12.35 10.29 -1.85
N GLY A 165 13.11 11.18 -2.50
CA GLY A 165 14.49 11.47 -2.14
C GLY A 165 15.43 10.29 -2.38
N ASP A 166 16.63 10.41 -1.84
CA ASP A 166 17.69 9.39 -1.82
C ASP A 166 18.08 8.99 -0.39
N GLY A 167 17.28 9.37 0.61
CA GLY A 167 17.57 9.14 2.03
C GLY A 167 18.27 10.32 2.72
N THR A 168 18.52 11.44 2.02
CA THR A 168 18.95 12.69 2.67
C THR A 168 17.80 13.44 3.32
N ALA A 169 18.11 14.28 4.32
CA ALA A 169 17.13 15.06 5.09
C ALA A 169 16.24 16.02 4.27
N LYS A 170 16.63 16.32 3.02
CA LYS A 170 15.88 17.16 2.08
C LYS A 170 15.89 16.54 0.70
N ASN A 171 14.76 16.57 0.00
CA ASN A 171 14.69 16.13 -1.39
C ASN A 171 15.47 17.10 -2.29
N PRO A 172 16.23 16.61 -3.29
CA PRO A 172 17.00 17.44 -4.18
C PRO A 172 16.12 18.38 -5.02
N SER A 173 16.65 19.57 -5.31
CA SER A 173 15.97 20.55 -6.18
C SER A 173 15.95 20.10 -7.65
N TYR A 174 15.11 20.72 -8.47
CA TYR A 174 15.10 20.47 -9.93
C TYR A 174 16.49 20.61 -10.55
N GLU A 175 17.24 21.65 -10.16
CA GLU A 175 18.59 21.90 -10.67
C GLU A 175 19.59 20.81 -10.24
N GLU A 176 19.48 20.33 -9.00
CA GLU A 176 20.31 19.24 -8.49
C GLU A 176 20.01 17.93 -9.22
N ILE A 177 18.73 17.65 -9.52
CA ILE A 177 18.33 16.47 -10.31
C ILE A 177 18.87 16.57 -11.74
N CYS A 178 18.80 17.75 -12.38
CA CYS A 178 19.38 17.98 -13.71
C CYS A 178 20.88 17.67 -13.73
N LYS A 179 21.62 18.20 -12.74
CA LYS A 179 23.07 17.95 -12.60
C LYS A 179 23.39 16.48 -12.34
N ARG A 180 22.66 15.83 -11.44
CA ARG A 180 22.90 14.42 -11.05
C ARG A 180 22.62 13.44 -12.18
N LEU A 181 21.63 13.72 -13.02
CA LEU A 181 21.21 12.82 -14.10
C LEU A 181 21.74 13.25 -15.47
N ALA A 182 22.49 14.34 -15.55
CA ALA A 182 22.95 14.95 -16.80
C ALA A 182 21.79 15.18 -17.80
N LEU A 183 20.65 15.66 -17.30
CA LEU A 183 19.44 15.94 -18.07
C LEU A 183 19.15 17.45 -18.13
N MET A 184 18.50 17.88 -19.21
CA MET A 184 18.06 19.26 -19.36
C MET A 184 16.83 19.54 -18.46
N PRO A 185 16.64 20.79 -17.98
CA PRO A 185 15.50 21.15 -17.12
C PRO A 185 14.13 20.76 -17.68
N GLY A 186 13.91 20.95 -18.97
CA GLY A 186 12.66 20.55 -19.64
C GLY A 186 12.45 19.03 -19.66
N GLN A 187 13.53 18.25 -19.79
CA GLN A 187 13.45 16.78 -19.74
C GLN A 187 13.10 16.29 -18.34
N VAL A 188 13.70 16.88 -17.30
CA VAL A 188 13.41 16.53 -15.90
C VAL A 188 11.96 16.83 -15.54
N LYS A 189 11.43 18.01 -15.89
CA LYS A 189 10.00 18.35 -15.68
C LYS A 189 9.07 17.33 -16.35
N ASN A 190 9.31 17.03 -17.63
CA ASN A 190 8.49 16.09 -18.39
C ASN A 190 8.56 14.66 -17.82
N HIS A 191 9.76 14.20 -17.42
CA HIS A 191 9.95 12.89 -16.80
C HIS A 191 9.22 12.78 -15.48
N ILE A 192 9.31 13.80 -14.60
CA ILE A 192 8.62 13.82 -13.32
C ILE A 192 7.10 13.81 -13.53
N PHE A 193 6.59 14.69 -14.40
CA PHE A 193 5.15 14.80 -14.65
C PHE A 193 4.56 13.50 -15.20
N ARG A 194 5.15 12.93 -16.26
CA ARG A 194 4.64 11.69 -16.88
C ARG A 194 4.78 10.49 -15.95
N THR A 195 5.90 10.39 -15.22
CA THR A 195 6.10 9.30 -14.26
C THR A 195 5.16 9.40 -13.07
N LYS A 196 4.80 10.61 -12.64
CA LYS A 196 3.75 10.85 -11.64
C LYS A 196 2.41 10.32 -12.12
N HIS A 197 2.01 10.59 -13.36
CA HIS A 197 0.78 10.03 -13.93
C HIS A 197 0.78 8.50 -13.93
N LEU A 198 1.86 7.88 -14.41
CA LEU A 198 2.00 6.42 -14.40
C LEU A 198 2.00 5.86 -12.98
N PHE A 199 2.62 6.55 -12.02
CA PHE A 199 2.58 6.15 -10.62
C PHE A 199 1.15 6.17 -10.06
N LEU A 200 0.38 7.22 -10.37
CA LEU A 200 -1.03 7.32 -9.98
C LEU A 200 -1.85 6.20 -10.62
N GLU A 201 -1.60 5.84 -11.88
CA GLU A 201 -2.25 4.70 -12.53
C GLU A 201 -1.92 3.38 -11.82
N GLU A 202 -0.66 3.14 -11.44
CA GLU A 202 -0.27 1.94 -10.68
C GLU A 202 -0.93 1.90 -9.29
N VAL A 203 -1.07 3.04 -8.62
CA VAL A 203 -1.79 3.17 -7.34
C VAL A 203 -3.30 2.92 -7.54
N ARG A 204 -3.90 3.51 -8.58
CA ARG A 204 -5.31 3.28 -8.94
C ARG A 204 -5.58 1.83 -9.28
N ALA A 205 -4.71 1.18 -10.05
CA ALA A 205 -4.82 -0.23 -10.36
C ALA A 205 -4.71 -1.08 -9.08
N ALA A 206 -3.77 -0.73 -8.19
CA ALA A 206 -3.58 -1.41 -6.91
C ALA A 206 -4.77 -1.28 -5.95
N ILE A 207 -5.55 -0.20 -6.03
CA ILE A 207 -6.78 0.01 -5.26
C ILE A 207 -7.98 -0.64 -5.98
N GLY A 208 -8.10 -0.46 -7.30
CA GLY A 208 -9.14 -1.07 -8.12
C GLY A 208 -9.12 -2.60 -8.12
N GLU A 209 -7.97 -3.18 -7.77
CA GLU A 209 -7.82 -4.60 -7.48
C GLU A 209 -8.71 -5.11 -6.32
N TYR A 210 -9.13 -4.24 -5.38
CA TYR A 210 -10.03 -4.61 -4.26
C TYR A 210 -11.26 -3.72 -4.11
N ALA A 211 -11.26 -2.52 -4.69
CA ALA A 211 -12.45 -1.68 -4.80
C ALA A 211 -13.41 -2.30 -5.83
N ARG A 212 -14.64 -2.54 -5.41
CA ARG A 212 -15.70 -3.19 -6.20
C ARG A 212 -16.47 -2.21 -7.06
N THR A 213 -16.45 -0.92 -6.71
CA THR A 213 -17.09 0.14 -7.48
C THR A 213 -16.14 1.31 -7.75
N PRO A 214 -16.39 2.10 -8.80
CA PRO A 214 -15.65 3.34 -9.05
C PRO A 214 -15.72 4.33 -7.88
N GLU A 215 -16.82 4.35 -7.14
CA GLU A 215 -16.99 5.21 -5.96
C GLU A 215 -16.11 4.75 -4.80
N GLU A 216 -16.06 3.44 -4.51
CA GLU A 216 -15.16 2.86 -3.50
C GLU A 216 -13.69 3.16 -3.84
N LEU A 217 -13.32 3.13 -5.12
CA LEU A 217 -11.97 3.46 -5.59
C LEU A 217 -11.60 4.92 -5.30
N GLU A 218 -12.48 5.87 -5.63
CA GLU A 218 -12.23 7.29 -5.39
C GLU A 218 -12.21 7.62 -3.89
N GLU A 219 -13.03 6.94 -3.10
CA GLU A 219 -13.02 7.05 -1.64
C GLU A 219 -11.69 6.54 -1.05
N GLU A 220 -11.22 5.36 -1.43
CA GLU A 220 -9.93 4.82 -0.99
C GLU A 220 -8.74 5.69 -1.42
N LEU A 221 -8.80 6.30 -2.61
CA LEU A 221 -7.81 7.29 -3.03
C LEU A 221 -7.85 8.56 -2.17
N ALA A 222 -9.06 9.02 -1.78
CA ALA A 222 -9.21 10.14 -0.86
C ALA A 222 -8.66 9.82 0.53
N GLU A 223 -8.92 8.61 1.05
CA GLU A 223 -8.35 8.14 2.31
C GLU A 223 -6.82 8.07 2.26
N LEU A 224 -6.24 7.49 1.21
CA LEU A 224 -4.79 7.45 1.05
C LEU A 224 -4.17 8.85 1.00
N ARG A 225 -4.83 9.83 0.36
CA ARG A 225 -4.39 11.23 0.38
C ARG A 225 -4.42 11.82 1.78
N ARG A 226 -5.51 11.64 2.53
CA ARG A 226 -5.61 12.07 3.92
C ARG A 226 -4.52 11.41 4.77
N PHE A 227 -4.26 10.12 4.57
CA PHE A 227 -3.20 9.40 5.26
C PHE A 227 -1.83 10.06 5.02
N LEU A 228 -1.48 10.39 3.77
CA LEU A 228 -0.22 11.07 3.44
C LEU A 228 -0.13 12.50 4.00
N GLU A 229 -1.25 13.20 4.16
CA GLU A 229 -1.28 14.53 4.78
C GLU A 229 -0.96 14.47 6.27
N HIS A 230 -1.51 13.48 6.97
CA HIS A 230 -1.32 13.30 8.41
C HIS A 230 0.04 12.66 8.74
N HIS A 231 0.57 11.80 7.86
CA HIS A 231 1.80 11.04 8.08
C HIS A 231 2.94 11.54 7.18
N ARG A 232 3.48 12.73 7.47
CA ARG A 232 4.70 13.28 6.82
C ARG A 232 5.97 12.52 7.24
N LEU A 233 6.02 11.22 6.98
CA LEU A 233 7.16 10.36 7.28
C LEU A 233 8.25 10.51 6.20
N HIS A 234 9.50 10.33 6.62
CA HIS A 234 10.65 10.37 5.71
C HIS A 234 10.55 9.21 4.70
N GLY A 235 10.57 9.53 3.40
CA GLY A 235 10.48 8.53 2.32
C GLY A 235 9.06 8.21 1.83
N LEU A 236 8.02 8.81 2.41
CA LEU A 236 6.69 8.87 1.79
C LEU A 236 6.62 10.03 0.78
N PRO A 237 5.90 9.87 -0.34
CA PRO A 237 5.73 10.96 -1.26
C PRO A 237 4.71 11.98 -0.70
N PRO A 238 4.81 13.27 -1.09
CA PRO A 238 3.82 14.25 -0.72
C PRO A 238 2.44 13.86 -1.26
N PRO A 239 1.33 14.24 -0.60
CA PRO A 239 -0.03 13.90 -1.03
C PRO A 239 -0.34 14.37 -2.46
N GLY A 240 0.31 15.47 -2.90
CA GLY A 240 0.22 15.98 -4.27
C GLY A 240 0.79 15.05 -5.35
N VAL A 241 1.49 13.96 -5.02
CA VAL A 241 1.85 12.93 -6.01
C VAL A 241 0.61 12.17 -6.52
N LEU A 242 -0.42 12.08 -5.68
CA LEU A 242 -1.66 11.34 -5.96
C LEU A 242 -2.77 12.21 -6.54
N THR A 243 -2.47 13.46 -6.89
CA THR A 243 -3.41 14.34 -7.56
C THR A 243 -3.13 14.38 -9.06
N VAL A 244 -4.18 14.25 -9.86
CA VAL A 244 -4.16 14.70 -11.25
C VAL A 244 -4.15 16.23 -11.17
N GLN A 245 -2.99 16.86 -11.32
CA GLN A 245 -3.01 18.29 -11.64
C GLN A 245 -3.48 18.39 -13.09
N PRO A 246 -4.43 19.28 -13.42
CA PRO A 246 -4.66 19.61 -14.82
C PRO A 246 -3.32 20.04 -15.41
N VAL A 247 -3.03 19.58 -16.62
CA VAL A 247 -1.85 20.01 -17.39
C VAL A 247 -1.94 21.52 -17.47
N VAL A 248 -1.18 22.23 -16.64
CA VAL A 248 -0.93 23.64 -16.88
C VAL A 248 0.09 23.62 -18.00
N GLU A 249 -0.42 23.71 -19.24
CA GLU A 249 0.37 24.21 -20.35
C GLU A 249 0.76 25.64 -19.96
N GLU A 250 1.91 25.78 -19.28
CA GLU A 250 2.58 27.08 -19.22
C GLU A 250 3.07 27.37 -20.64
N GLU A 251 2.36 28.28 -21.31
CA GLU A 251 2.77 28.98 -22.54
C GLU A 251 4.13 29.66 -22.39
#